data_AF-A0A140E5E1-F1
#
_entry.id   AF-A0A140E5E1-F1
#
_cell.length_a   1.000
_cell.length_b   1.000
_cell.length_c   1.000
_cell.angle_alpha   90.00
_cell.angle_beta   90.00
_cell.angle_gamma   90.00
#
_symmetry.space_group_name_H-M   'P 1'
#
loop_
_entity.id
_entity.type
_entity.pdbx_description
1 polymer ?
#
loop_
_entity_poly.entity_id
_entity_poly.type
_entity_poly.pdbx_seq_one_letter_code
_entity_poly.pdbx_strand_id
1 'polypeptide(L)'
;MNTAFIVYTQIGEKPAGDFAAKVATNYRVQEDGVTPCTGIPGEHCYADWYLPSKAELYELFQKQNVVGGFYELTTYWSSTEHSTNYAWVKSFDPVPGVVENPQLKNSTFRVRAIRAF
;
A
#
# COMPACT_ATOMS: atom_id res chain seq x y z
N MET A 1 -6.04 -10.39 -5.18
CA MET A 1 -5.89 -9.00 -4.70
C MET A 1 -6.78 -8.80 -3.48
N ASN A 2 -6.21 -8.66 -2.28
CA ASN A 2 -7.01 -8.62 -1.03
C ASN A 2 -7.57 -7.22 -0.73
N THR A 3 -7.08 -6.18 -1.41
CA THR A 3 -7.41 -4.79 -1.14
C THR A 3 -8.89 -4.48 -1.31
N ALA A 4 -9.54 -5.02 -2.36
CA ALA A 4 -10.99 -4.83 -2.57
C ALA A 4 -11.82 -5.43 -1.43
N PHE A 5 -11.42 -6.60 -0.91
CA PHE A 5 -12.07 -7.25 0.22
C PHE A 5 -11.87 -6.46 1.52
N ILE A 6 -10.65 -5.97 1.79
CA ILE A 6 -10.34 -5.15 2.97
C ILE A 6 -11.14 -3.85 2.96
N VAL A 7 -11.24 -3.18 1.81
CA VAL A 7 -12.02 -1.95 1.68
C VAL A 7 -13.50 -2.24 1.92
N TYR A 8 -14.03 -3.33 1.36
CA TYR A 8 -15.43 -3.71 1.54
C TYR A 8 -15.79 -4.03 3.00
N THR A 9 -14.92 -4.72 3.74
CA THR A 9 -15.18 -5.08 5.14
C THR A 9 -14.97 -3.92 6.11
N GLN A 10 -13.95 -3.08 5.90
CA GLN A 10 -13.60 -2.03 6.86
C GLN A 10 -14.35 -0.70 6.65
N ILE A 11 -14.86 -0.43 5.44
CA ILE A 11 -15.73 0.75 5.22
C ILE A 11 -17.01 0.67 6.06
N GLY A 12 -17.57 -0.54 6.27
CA GLY A 12 -18.78 -0.72 7.08
C GLY A 12 -18.59 -0.41 8.57
N GLU A 13 -17.39 -0.66 9.11
CA GLU A 13 -17.08 -0.46 10.53
C GLU A 13 -16.51 0.95 10.82
N LYS A 14 -15.73 1.52 9.89
CA LYS A 14 -15.16 2.86 10.04
C LYS A 14 -15.06 3.57 8.69
N PRO A 15 -16.16 4.15 8.19
CA PRO A 15 -16.22 4.79 6.87
C PRO A 15 -15.18 5.91 6.68
N ALA A 16 -14.89 6.65 7.76
CA ALA A 16 -13.90 7.74 7.80
C ALA A 16 -12.47 7.27 8.19
N GLY A 17 -12.22 5.97 8.32
CA GLY A 17 -10.90 5.45 8.64
C GLY A 17 -9.96 5.55 7.45
N ASP A 18 -8.77 6.12 7.65
CA ASP A 18 -7.69 6.14 6.66
C ASP A 18 -6.82 4.89 6.82
N PHE A 19 -7.40 3.72 6.53
CA PHE A 19 -6.66 2.47 6.54
C PHE A 19 -5.87 2.29 5.24
N ALA A 20 -4.74 1.59 5.31
CA ALA A 20 -3.76 1.48 4.23
C ALA A 20 -4.36 1.05 2.88
N ALA A 21 -5.32 0.12 2.91
CA ALA A 21 -6.00 -0.36 1.70
C ALA A 21 -6.86 0.73 1.05
N LYS A 22 -7.56 1.55 1.84
CA LYS A 22 -8.35 2.69 1.34
C LYS A 22 -7.48 3.76 0.71
N VAL A 23 -6.33 4.05 1.32
CA VAL A 23 -5.34 4.99 0.76
C VAL A 23 -4.91 4.52 -0.63
N ALA A 24 -4.59 3.24 -0.78
CA ALA A 24 -4.21 2.68 -2.08
C ALA A 24 -5.33 2.75 -3.11
N THR A 25 -6.58 2.41 -2.75
CA THR A 25 -7.71 2.44 -3.71
C THR A 25 -8.18 3.85 -4.06
N ASN A 26 -7.91 4.82 -3.20
CA ASN A 26 -8.22 6.23 -3.46
C ASN A 26 -7.11 6.93 -4.26
N TYR A 27 -5.93 6.32 -4.37
CA TYR A 27 -4.81 6.87 -5.12
C TYR A 27 -5.13 6.85 -6.62
N ARG A 28 -5.00 8.02 -7.25
CA ARG A 28 -5.25 8.21 -8.69
C ARG A 28 -4.27 9.23 -9.24
N VAL A 29 -3.59 8.87 -10.31
CA VAL A 29 -2.61 9.73 -10.99
C VAL A 29 -2.79 9.74 -12.49
N GLN A 30 -2.35 10.82 -13.12
CA GLN A 30 -2.34 10.98 -14.57
C GLN A 30 -1.24 10.10 -15.23
N GLU A 31 -1.11 10.21 -16.55
CA GLU A 31 -0.11 9.47 -17.35
C GLU A 31 1.35 9.72 -16.97
N ASP A 32 1.64 10.85 -16.34
CA ASP A 32 2.98 11.13 -15.83
C ASP A 32 3.32 10.33 -14.55
N GLY A 33 2.35 9.64 -13.96
CA GLY A 33 2.52 8.83 -12.76
C GLY A 33 2.77 9.62 -11.48
N VAL A 34 2.71 10.96 -11.51
CA VAL A 34 3.01 11.83 -10.36
C VAL A 34 1.93 12.87 -10.10
N THR A 35 1.25 13.37 -11.13
CA THR A 35 0.21 14.37 -10.99
C THR A 35 -1.08 13.70 -10.52
N PRO A 36 -1.66 14.13 -9.38
CA PRO A 36 -2.95 13.62 -8.92
C PRO A 36 -4.04 13.90 -9.95
N CYS A 37 -4.91 12.92 -10.16
CA CYS A 37 -6.09 13.13 -10.98
C CYS A 37 -7.09 14.07 -10.30
N THR A 38 -7.63 15.01 -11.07
CA THR A 38 -8.61 16.00 -10.59
C THR A 38 -10.03 15.66 -11.01
N GLY A 39 -10.21 14.75 -11.97
CA GLY A 39 -11.52 14.28 -12.42
C GLY A 39 -12.16 15.19 -13.48
N ILE A 40 -11.36 16.03 -14.13
CA ILE A 40 -11.83 16.84 -15.26
C ILE A 40 -12.05 15.99 -16.52
N PRO A 41 -13.07 16.28 -17.34
CA PRO A 41 -13.27 15.58 -18.60
C PRO A 41 -12.04 15.67 -19.51
N GLY A 42 -11.55 14.53 -19.99
CA GLY A 42 -10.35 14.43 -20.83
C GLY A 42 -9.07 14.04 -20.09
N GLU A 43 -9.08 13.95 -18.76
CA GLU A 43 -7.97 13.35 -18.00
C GLU A 43 -7.94 11.82 -18.18
N HIS A 44 -6.76 11.30 -18.52
CA HIS A 44 -6.47 9.87 -18.46
C HIS A 44 -5.90 9.52 -17.08
N CYS A 45 -6.65 8.72 -16.32
CA CYS A 45 -6.36 8.43 -14.92
C CYS A 45 -6.10 6.94 -14.65
N TYR A 46 -4.99 6.65 -13.98
CA TYR A 46 -4.69 5.34 -13.42
C TYR A 46 -5.21 5.27 -11.99
N ALA A 47 -6.19 4.40 -11.77
CA ALA A 47 -6.94 4.31 -10.51
C ALA A 47 -7.14 2.87 -10.00
N ASP A 48 -6.52 1.90 -10.68
CA ASP A 48 -6.50 0.47 -10.39
C ASP A 48 -5.41 0.09 -9.38
N TRP A 49 -5.04 1.05 -8.53
CA TRP A 49 -4.02 0.89 -7.50
C TRP A 49 -4.53 0.10 -6.31
N TYR A 50 -3.68 -0.78 -5.79
CA TYR A 50 -4.00 -1.64 -4.66
C TYR A 50 -2.82 -1.74 -3.69
N LEU A 51 -3.14 -2.09 -2.44
CA LEU A 51 -2.14 -2.31 -1.39
C LEU A 51 -1.47 -3.68 -1.63
N PRO A 52 -0.14 -3.74 -1.83
CA PRO A 52 0.56 -4.98 -2.13
C PRO A 52 0.36 -6.01 -1.02
N SER A 53 0.25 -7.28 -1.40
CA SER A 53 0.34 -8.40 -0.47
C SER A 53 1.74 -8.50 0.15
N LYS A 54 1.89 -9.35 1.17
CA LYS A 54 3.20 -9.63 1.79
C LYS A 54 4.23 -10.10 0.75
N ALA A 55 3.81 -10.97 -0.18
CA ALA A 55 4.69 -11.48 -1.23
C ALA A 55 5.07 -10.38 -2.24
N GLU A 56 4.11 -9.59 -2.72
CA GLU A 56 4.39 -8.48 -3.65
C GLU A 56 5.28 -7.42 -3.01
N LEU A 57 5.06 -7.12 -1.73
CA LEU A 57 5.90 -6.17 -0.98
C LEU A 57 7.33 -6.69 -0.77
N TYR A 58 7.50 -8.00 -0.62
CA TYR A 58 8.81 -8.63 -0.59
C TYR A 58 9.53 -8.53 -1.94
N GLU A 59 8.84 -8.76 -3.06
CA GLU A 59 9.41 -8.56 -4.39
C GLU A 59 9.82 -7.10 -4.63
N LEU A 60 9.00 -6.15 -4.18
CA LEU A 60 9.34 -4.72 -4.21
C LEU A 60 10.60 -4.42 -3.39
N PHE A 61 10.76 -5.02 -2.20
CA PHE A 61 11.96 -4.87 -1.39
C PHE A 61 13.20 -5.40 -2.12
N GLN A 62 13.11 -6.56 -2.77
CA GLN A 62 14.21 -7.13 -3.55
C GLN A 62 14.60 -6.28 -4.76
N LYS A 63 13.63 -5.54 -5.32
CA LYS A 63 13.82 -4.65 -6.47
C LYS A 63 13.82 -3.17 -6.08
N GLN A 64 14.01 -2.84 -4.80
CA GLN A 64 13.84 -1.47 -4.31
C GLN A 64 14.75 -0.45 -5.01
N ASN A 65 15.97 -0.87 -5.37
CA ASN A 65 16.95 -0.05 -6.08
C ASN A 65 16.58 0.19 -7.55
N VAL A 66 15.78 -0.70 -8.15
CA VAL A 66 15.31 -0.57 -9.55
C VAL A 66 14.02 0.24 -9.60
N VAL A 67 13.08 -0.04 -8.69
CA VAL A 67 11.76 0.60 -8.65
C VAL A 67 11.83 2.01 -8.07
N GLY A 68 12.70 2.24 -7.09
CA GLY A 68 12.91 3.55 -6.47
C GLY A 68 11.68 4.12 -5.73
N GLY A 69 11.84 5.32 -5.16
CA GLY A 69 10.78 6.01 -4.40
C GLY A 69 10.42 5.32 -3.08
N PHE A 70 11.33 4.52 -2.53
CA PHE A 70 11.25 4.02 -1.17
C PHE A 70 11.98 4.98 -0.24
N TYR A 71 11.42 5.15 0.96
CA TYR A 71 12.08 5.90 2.02
C TYR A 71 12.94 4.94 2.82
N GLU A 72 14.21 5.28 2.99
CA GLU A 72 15.13 4.53 3.83
C GLU A 72 14.58 4.42 5.26
N LEU A 73 14.96 3.33 5.95
CA LEU A 73 14.61 3.12 7.37
C LEU A 73 13.11 3.17 7.66
N THR A 74 12.27 2.86 6.67
CA THR A 74 10.81 2.96 6.80
C THR A 74 10.11 1.63 6.59
N THR A 75 8.97 1.47 7.27
CA THR A 75 8.10 0.31 7.21
C THR A 75 6.87 0.58 6.34
N TYR A 76 6.50 -0.41 5.54
CA TYR A 76 5.36 -0.35 4.62
C TYR A 76 4.30 -1.39 4.96
N TRP A 77 3.04 -0.98 4.87
CA TRP A 77 1.87 -1.85 5.03
C TRP A 77 1.71 -2.84 3.88
N SER A 78 1.27 -4.05 4.23
CA SER A 78 0.80 -5.06 3.28
C SER A 78 -0.70 -5.34 3.46
N SER A 79 -1.36 -5.82 2.39
CA SER A 79 -2.74 -6.29 2.40
C SER A 79 -2.90 -7.71 2.96
N THR A 80 -1.84 -8.32 3.48
CA THR A 80 -1.91 -9.62 4.15
C THR A 80 -2.23 -9.42 5.62
N GLU A 81 -3.39 -9.90 6.04
CA GLU A 81 -3.80 -9.94 7.43
C GLU A 81 -3.03 -11.03 8.21
N HIS A 82 -2.73 -10.77 9.49
CA HIS A 82 -2.24 -11.78 10.42
C HIS A 82 -3.34 -12.21 11.39
N SER A 83 -4.11 -11.26 11.92
CA SER A 83 -5.28 -11.51 12.76
C SER A 83 -6.18 -10.27 12.78
N THR A 84 -7.29 -10.31 13.53
CA THR A 84 -8.26 -9.20 13.64
C THR A 84 -7.59 -7.85 13.89
N ASN A 85 -6.60 -7.81 14.78
CA ASN A 85 -5.91 -6.58 15.19
C ASN A 85 -4.56 -6.35 14.50
N TYR A 86 -4.04 -7.33 13.74
CA TYR A 86 -2.68 -7.30 13.20
C TYR A 86 -2.63 -7.53 11.70
N ALA A 87 -1.77 -6.77 11.01
CA ALA A 87 -1.47 -6.96 9.59
C ALA A 87 0.05 -7.01 9.38
N TRP A 88 0.49 -7.66 8.31
CA TRP A 88 1.91 -7.78 8.00
C TRP A 88 2.47 -6.46 7.47
N VAL A 89 3.73 -6.18 7.82
CA VAL A 89 4.50 -5.07 7.28
C VAL A 89 5.87 -5.56 6.80
N LYS A 90 6.52 -4.74 5.96
CA LYS A 90 7.91 -4.92 5.55
C LYS A 90 8.72 -3.67 5.87
N SER A 91 9.81 -3.84 6.62
CA SER A 91 10.82 -2.80 6.77
C SER A 91 11.72 -2.73 5.53
N PHE A 92 12.04 -1.52 5.09
CA PHE A 92 13.01 -1.21 4.03
C PHE A 92 14.31 -0.64 4.64
N ASP A 93 14.58 -0.98 5.89
CA ASP A 93 15.84 -0.70 6.57
C ASP A 93 16.98 -1.55 5.97
N PRO A 94 18.13 -0.98 5.59
CA PRO A 94 19.28 -1.73 5.07
C PRO A 94 19.99 -2.60 6.11
N VAL A 95 19.68 -2.49 7.41
CA VAL A 95 20.32 -3.27 8.47
C VAL A 95 20.02 -4.78 8.31
N PRO A 96 21.04 -5.66 8.37
CA PRO A 96 20.86 -7.11 8.35
C PRO A 96 19.92 -7.57 9.47
N GLY A 97 18.94 -8.42 9.13
CA GLY A 97 17.89 -8.86 10.07
C GLY A 97 16.53 -8.20 9.85
N VAL A 98 16.34 -7.50 8.72
CA VAL A 98 15.09 -6.87 8.27
C VAL A 98 13.86 -7.69 8.65
N VAL A 99 13.07 -7.11 9.54
CA VAL A 99 11.98 -7.81 10.22
C VAL A 99 10.69 -7.65 9.42
N GLU A 100 10.17 -8.76 8.89
CA GLU A 100 8.75 -8.88 8.54
C GLU A 100 8.02 -9.34 9.78
N ASN A 101 7.23 -8.45 10.39
CA ASN A 101 6.42 -8.80 11.55
C ASN A 101 4.98 -8.32 11.36
N PRO A 102 4.01 -8.98 12.01
CA PRO A 102 2.69 -8.41 12.18
C PRO A 102 2.76 -7.16 13.06
N GLN A 103 2.02 -6.12 12.70
CA GLN A 103 1.88 -4.89 13.48
C GLN A 103 0.40 -4.56 13.70
N LEU A 104 0.12 -3.82 14.77
CA LEU A 104 -1.24 -3.39 15.09
C LEU A 104 -1.80 -2.50 13.97
N LYS A 105 -3.01 -2.79 13.49
CA LYS A 105 -3.68 -2.04 12.40
C LYS A 105 -3.95 -0.56 12.73
N ASN A 106 -3.81 -0.15 13.99
CA ASN A 106 -3.91 1.25 14.43
C ASN A 106 -2.58 2.01 14.39
N SER A 107 -1.47 1.35 14.00
CA SER A 107 -0.15 1.97 13.88
C SER A 107 -0.03 2.72 12.55
N THR A 108 0.81 3.76 12.53
CA THR A 108 1.05 4.57 11.33
C THR A 108 2.29 4.08 10.60
N PHE A 109 2.10 3.50 9.42
CA PHE A 109 3.18 3.10 8.49
C PHE A 109 2.88 3.59 7.07
N ARG A 110 3.89 3.56 6.19
CA ARG A 110 3.75 4.05 4.82
C ARG A 110 2.96 3.06 3.97
N VAL A 111 2.37 3.59 2.90
CA VAL A 111 1.68 2.82 1.86
C VAL A 111 2.45 2.99 0.56
N ARG A 112 2.74 1.88 -0.12
CA ARG A 112 3.24 1.86 -1.49
C ARG A 112 2.23 1.11 -2.34
N ALA A 113 1.35 1.83 -3.02
CA ALA A 113 0.38 1.20 -3.90
C ALA A 113 1.07 0.65 -5.16
N ILE A 114 0.56 -0.47 -5.67
CA ILE A 114 0.99 -1.08 -6.93
C ILE A 114 -0.22 -1.29 -7.84
N ARG A 115 0.01 -1.49 -9.13
CA ARG A 115 -1.01 -1.85 -10.12
C ARG A 115 -0.51 -2.98 -11.01
N ALA A 116 -1.44 -3.76 -11.55
CA ALA A 116 -1.13 -4.75 -12.58
C ALA A 116 -1.20 -4.08 -13.96
N PHE A 117 -0.48 -4.62 -14.94
CA PHE A 117 -0.44 -4.13 -16.31
C PHE A 117 -0.91 -5.22 -17.27
#